data_AF-A0AAU3IML7-F1
#
_entry.id   AF-A0AAU3IML7-F1
#
_cell.length_a   1.000
_cell.length_b   1.000
_cell.length_c   1.000
_cell.angle_alpha   90.00
_cell.angle_beta   90.00
_cell.angle_gamma   90.00
#
_symmetry.space_group_name_H-M   'P 1'
#
loop_
_entity.id
_entity.type
_entity.pdbx_description
1 polymer ?
#
loop_
_entity_poly.entity_id
_entity_poly.type
_entity_poly.pdbx_seq_one_letter_code
_entity_poly.pdbx_strand_id
1 'polypeptide(L)'
;MPMLSRGKHRNPSKGACFMEFASYLAGERWSDHPTCTHPLLAGLARLVNDHTSDAARPRLAGLIPSVIGLTGDDPRLDARIALCAATAALPVVAHERQLAMAVSIFSAEHVLAEVEGRSPRDLDPRSREALAQVPEAARWARDFGRGVRVSPKGFRRYAAPNTVQLAVRGVAQACVPDPDTLLRDLLAGAIEDCRALLHGGAEPAGPVAGPGVDPARWADACRLTGLSA
;
A
#
# COMPACT_ATOMS: atom_id res chain seq x y z
N MET A 1 21.85 7.88 3.33
CA MET A 1 20.43 7.52 3.09
C MET A 1 19.81 8.63 2.27
N PRO A 2 18.99 8.33 1.24
CA PRO A 2 18.32 9.37 0.46
C PRO A 2 17.36 10.16 1.36
N MET A 3 17.29 11.49 1.15
CA MET A 3 16.37 12.34 1.89
C MET A 3 15.02 12.33 1.18
N LEU A 4 14.03 11.70 1.81
CA LEU A 4 12.66 11.72 1.34
C LEU A 4 11.91 12.93 1.92
N SER A 5 11.10 13.57 1.10
CA SER A 5 10.25 14.71 1.45
C SER A 5 8.80 14.46 1.05
N ARG A 6 7.89 15.19 1.70
CA ARG A 6 6.45 15.11 1.44
C ARG A 6 6.08 15.79 0.13
N GLY A 7 5.11 15.20 -0.58
CA GLY A 7 4.51 15.80 -1.77
C GLY A 7 5.31 15.59 -3.04
N LYS A 8 4.90 16.29 -4.10
CA LYS A 8 5.47 16.19 -5.44
C LYS A 8 6.55 17.24 -5.69
N HIS A 9 7.64 16.83 -6.32
CA HIS A 9 8.80 17.64 -6.65
C HIS A 9 9.03 17.66 -8.16
N ARG A 10 9.41 18.83 -8.68
CA ARG A 10 9.65 19.01 -10.13
C ARG A 10 10.96 18.35 -10.60
N ASN A 11 11.92 18.18 -9.70
CA ASN A 11 13.24 17.60 -9.98
C ASN A 11 13.92 17.19 -8.64
N PRO A 12 15.00 16.38 -8.70
CA PRO A 12 15.65 15.84 -7.50
C PRO A 12 16.22 16.89 -6.54
N SER A 13 16.66 18.06 -7.04
CA SER A 13 17.25 19.11 -6.20
C SER A 13 16.22 19.85 -5.33
N LYS A 14 14.93 19.57 -5.52
CA LYS A 14 13.84 20.06 -4.66
C LYS A 14 13.40 19.04 -3.61
N GLY A 15 14.07 17.90 -3.53
CA GLY A 15 13.66 16.75 -2.73
C GLY A 15 13.03 15.65 -3.58
N ALA A 16 12.60 14.57 -2.94
CA ALA A 16 12.03 13.41 -3.59
C ALA A 16 11.01 12.73 -2.68
N CYS A 17 9.82 12.41 -3.21
CA CYS A 17 8.98 11.41 -2.57
C CYS A 17 9.46 10.00 -2.93
N PHE A 18 8.90 9.01 -2.23
CA PHE A 18 9.15 7.59 -2.48
C PHE A 18 9.04 7.21 -3.97
N MET A 19 7.97 7.61 -4.65
CA MET A 19 7.70 7.18 -6.04
C MET A 19 8.54 7.92 -7.07
N GLU A 20 8.93 9.17 -6.81
CA GLU A 20 9.88 9.90 -7.65
C GLU A 20 11.25 9.20 -7.65
N PHE A 21 11.70 8.79 -6.47
CA PHE A 21 12.91 8.01 -6.32
C PHE A 21 12.79 6.65 -7.04
N ALA A 22 11.66 5.95 -6.88
CA ALA A 22 11.39 4.71 -7.59
C ALA A 22 11.44 4.88 -9.12
N SER A 23 10.84 5.95 -9.65
CA SER A 23 10.85 6.29 -11.07
C SER A 23 12.28 6.46 -11.60
N TYR A 24 13.12 7.17 -10.83
CA TYR A 24 14.50 7.42 -11.18
C TYR A 24 15.33 6.12 -11.21
N LEU A 25 15.20 5.29 -10.17
CA LEU A 25 15.91 4.01 -10.11
C LEU A 25 15.50 3.07 -11.26
N ALA A 26 14.21 3.06 -11.61
CA ALA A 26 13.68 2.31 -12.75
C ALA A 26 14.16 2.85 -14.12
N GLY A 27 14.82 4.01 -14.17
CA GLY A 27 15.24 4.67 -15.40
C GLY A 27 14.12 5.39 -16.14
N GLU A 28 13.00 5.67 -15.46
CA GLU A 28 11.90 6.45 -16.00
C GLU A 28 12.16 7.95 -15.86
N ARG A 29 11.26 8.75 -16.45
CA ARG A 29 11.24 10.20 -16.19
C ARG A 29 10.84 10.44 -14.74
N TRP A 30 11.45 11.44 -14.12
CA TRP A 30 11.13 11.88 -12.76
C TRP A 30 9.63 12.15 -12.60
N SER A 31 8.95 11.28 -11.84
CA SER A 31 7.50 11.33 -11.67
C SER A 31 7.08 10.65 -10.38
N ASP A 32 6.11 11.24 -9.68
CA ASP A 32 5.42 10.61 -8.55
C ASP A 32 4.34 9.61 -9.02
N HIS A 33 4.09 9.52 -10.32
CA HIS A 33 3.20 8.55 -10.97
C HIS A 33 3.99 7.73 -12.01
N PRO A 34 4.93 6.87 -11.58
CA PRO A 34 5.72 6.07 -12.50
C PRO A 34 4.91 4.94 -13.13
N THR A 35 5.41 4.42 -14.24
CA THR A 35 4.87 3.22 -14.89
C THR A 35 5.45 1.92 -14.32
N CYS A 36 6.55 2.00 -13.56
CA CYS A 36 7.27 0.85 -13.00
C CYS A 36 6.60 0.21 -11.77
N THR A 37 5.45 0.73 -11.33
CA THR A 37 4.69 0.21 -10.18
C THR A 37 3.19 0.31 -10.45
N HIS A 38 2.43 -0.68 -9.97
CA HIS A 38 0.97 -0.70 -10.07
C HIS A 38 0.34 0.60 -9.51
N PRO A 39 -0.62 1.25 -10.22
CA PRO A 39 -1.10 2.59 -9.86
C PRO A 39 -1.63 2.74 -8.43
N LEU A 40 -2.36 1.74 -7.91
CA LEU A 40 -2.86 1.79 -6.54
C LEU A 40 -1.73 1.63 -5.51
N LEU A 41 -0.72 0.80 -5.80
CA LEU A 41 0.44 0.61 -4.91
C LEU A 41 1.30 1.89 -4.90
N ALA A 42 1.49 2.54 -6.04
CA ALA A 42 2.13 3.84 -6.13
C ALA A 42 1.34 4.93 -5.37
N GLY A 43 0.00 4.87 -5.41
CA GLY A 43 -0.88 5.71 -4.59
C GLY A 43 -0.69 5.49 -3.09
N LEU A 44 -0.65 4.23 -2.65
CA LEU A 44 -0.39 3.87 -1.26
C LEU A 44 0.99 4.36 -0.80
N ALA A 45 2.04 4.13 -1.58
CA ALA A 45 3.40 4.53 -1.24
C ALA A 45 3.54 6.06 -1.09
N ARG A 46 2.90 6.85 -1.96
CA ARG A 46 2.84 8.31 -1.80
C ARG A 46 2.10 8.73 -0.54
N LEU A 47 0.95 8.12 -0.25
CA LEU A 47 0.19 8.43 0.96
C LEU A 47 1.00 8.11 2.22
N VAL A 48 1.66 6.95 2.27
CA VAL A 48 2.55 6.55 3.37
C VAL A 48 3.71 7.54 3.51
N ASN A 49 4.40 7.88 2.42
CA ASN A 49 5.47 8.89 2.42
C ASN A 49 5.01 10.22 3.02
N ASP A 50 3.83 10.68 2.62
CA ASP A 50 3.30 12.00 2.98
C ASP A 50 2.76 12.07 4.41
N HIS A 51 2.40 10.94 5.01
CA HIS A 51 1.86 10.86 6.36
C HIS A 51 2.84 10.25 7.37
N THR A 52 4.01 9.77 6.93
CA THR A 52 5.12 9.40 7.81
C THR A 52 5.80 10.67 8.32
N SER A 53 6.14 10.71 9.61
CA SER A 53 6.86 11.84 10.20
C SER A 53 8.22 12.10 9.54
N ASP A 54 8.72 13.33 9.60
CA ASP A 54 10.02 13.69 9.02
C ASP A 54 11.16 12.84 9.58
N ALA A 55 11.11 12.53 10.89
CA ALA A 55 12.12 11.72 11.56
C ALA A 55 12.11 10.26 11.10
N ALA A 56 10.92 9.69 10.83
CA ALA A 56 10.80 8.29 10.43
C ALA A 56 10.89 8.07 8.91
N ARG A 57 10.62 9.09 8.08
CA ARG A 57 10.57 8.96 6.62
C ARG A 57 11.81 8.32 5.98
N PRO A 58 13.05 8.59 6.43
CA PRO A 58 14.22 7.89 5.89
C PRO A 58 14.15 6.37 5.98
N ARG A 59 13.40 5.80 6.94
CA ARG A 59 13.20 4.34 7.09
C ARG A 59 12.45 3.73 5.91
N LEU A 60 11.69 4.52 5.15
CA LEU A 60 10.99 4.06 3.96
C LEU A 60 11.94 3.79 2.78
N ALA A 61 13.12 4.43 2.76
CA ALA A 61 14.05 4.34 1.65
C ALA A 61 14.42 2.90 1.27
N GLY A 62 14.59 2.03 2.27
CA GLY A 62 14.91 0.61 2.05
C GLY A 62 13.83 -0.17 1.29
N LEU A 63 12.59 0.32 1.25
CA LEU A 63 11.49 -0.32 0.51
C LEU A 63 11.43 0.14 -0.96
N ILE A 64 12.11 1.21 -1.36
CA ILE A 64 11.95 1.79 -2.71
C ILE A 64 12.31 0.80 -3.83
N PRO A 65 13.42 0.05 -3.78
CA PRO A 65 13.73 -0.93 -4.83
C PRO A 65 12.63 -1.99 -5.01
N SER A 66 11.91 -2.29 -3.92
CA SER A 66 11.02 -3.44 -3.84
C SER A 66 9.66 -3.25 -4.54
N VAL A 67 9.33 -2.01 -4.93
CA VAL A 67 8.13 -1.68 -5.75
C VAL A 67 8.39 -1.69 -7.25
N ILE A 68 9.65 -1.69 -7.67
CA ILE A 68 10.04 -1.59 -9.07
C ILE A 68 9.75 -2.91 -9.77
N GLY A 69 9.01 -2.85 -10.88
CA GLY A 69 8.60 -4.02 -11.64
C GLY A 69 7.37 -4.72 -11.07
N LEU A 70 6.78 -4.22 -9.96
CA LEU A 70 5.47 -4.67 -9.48
C LEU A 70 4.36 -4.03 -10.33
N THR A 71 4.36 -4.37 -11.62
CA THR A 71 3.40 -3.91 -12.63
C THR A 71 2.54 -5.08 -13.07
N GLY A 72 1.29 -4.80 -13.45
CA GLY A 72 0.37 -5.82 -13.94
C GLY A 72 -1.08 -5.37 -13.84
N ASP A 73 -1.95 -6.10 -14.55
CA ASP A 73 -3.40 -5.87 -14.57
C ASP A 73 -4.17 -7.04 -13.94
N ASP A 74 -3.50 -7.85 -13.09
CA ASP A 74 -4.18 -8.90 -12.35
C ASP A 74 -5.33 -8.29 -11.52
N PRO A 75 -6.59 -8.70 -11.75
CA PRO A 75 -7.75 -8.10 -11.10
C PRO A 75 -7.75 -8.22 -9.57
N ARG A 76 -6.89 -9.06 -8.99
CA ARG A 76 -6.74 -9.25 -7.54
C ARG A 76 -5.87 -8.17 -6.88
N LEU A 77 -5.00 -7.48 -7.63
CA LEU A 77 -4.04 -6.52 -7.07
C LEU A 77 -4.73 -5.41 -6.28
N ASP A 78 -5.73 -4.75 -6.87
CA ASP A 78 -6.46 -3.66 -6.23
C ASP A 78 -7.15 -4.12 -4.93
N ALA A 79 -7.76 -5.31 -4.96
CA ALA A 79 -8.43 -5.87 -3.80
C ALA A 79 -7.45 -6.27 -2.69
N ARG A 80 -6.28 -6.83 -3.03
CA ARG A 80 -5.25 -7.22 -2.05
C ARG A 80 -4.58 -6.01 -1.41
N ILE A 81 -4.27 -4.97 -2.17
CA ILE A 81 -3.75 -3.70 -1.63
C ILE A 81 -4.77 -3.06 -0.67
N ALA A 82 -6.04 -3.00 -1.08
CA ALA A 82 -7.10 -2.43 -0.25
C ALA A 82 -7.35 -3.28 1.02
N LEU A 83 -7.31 -4.61 0.91
CA LEU A 83 -7.48 -5.52 2.04
C LEU A 83 -6.34 -5.38 3.05
N CYS A 84 -5.08 -5.34 2.57
CA CYS A 84 -3.91 -5.08 3.40
C CYS A 84 -4.04 -3.74 4.16
N ALA A 85 -4.41 -2.67 3.45
CA ALA A 85 -4.57 -1.35 4.07
C ALA A 85 -5.71 -1.34 5.10
N ALA A 86 -6.87 -1.92 4.77
CA ALA A 86 -8.03 -1.94 5.67
C ALA A 86 -7.78 -2.81 6.91
N THR A 87 -7.18 -3.99 6.75
CA THR A 87 -6.87 -4.90 7.87
C THR A 87 -5.84 -4.30 8.83
N ALA A 88 -4.79 -3.64 8.32
CA ALA A 88 -3.79 -2.96 9.14
C ALA A 88 -4.38 -1.76 9.91
N ALA A 89 -5.29 -1.01 9.28
CA ALA A 89 -5.90 0.18 9.89
C ALA A 89 -7.02 -0.16 10.89
N LEU A 90 -7.80 -1.21 10.64
CA LEU A 90 -9.04 -1.49 11.36
C LEU A 90 -8.91 -1.47 12.90
N PRO A 91 -7.90 -2.08 13.53
CA PRO A 91 -7.82 -2.11 14.99
C PRO A 91 -7.44 -0.77 15.63
N VAL A 92 -6.78 0.11 14.88
CA VAL A 92 -6.15 1.33 15.42
C VAL A 92 -6.89 2.61 15.10
N VAL A 93 -7.72 2.61 14.05
CA VAL A 93 -8.49 3.80 13.67
C VAL A 93 -9.64 4.06 14.64
N ALA A 94 -10.04 5.33 14.73
CA ALA A 94 -11.20 5.75 15.52
C ALA A 94 -12.48 4.98 15.12
N HIS A 95 -13.38 4.78 16.07
CA HIS A 95 -14.57 3.94 15.92
C HIS A 95 -15.39 4.23 14.65
N GLU A 96 -15.65 5.51 14.34
CA GLU A 96 -16.37 5.90 13.12
C GLU A 96 -15.71 5.40 11.83
N ARG A 97 -14.36 5.34 11.82
CA ARG A 97 -13.58 4.81 10.69
C ARG A 97 -13.48 3.29 10.70
N GLN A 98 -13.65 2.63 11.85
CA GLN A 98 -13.69 1.16 11.92
C GLN A 98 -14.85 0.59 11.12
N LEU A 99 -16.01 1.27 11.11
CA LEU A 99 -17.15 0.89 10.27
C LEU A 99 -16.79 0.88 8.78
N ALA A 100 -16.12 1.94 8.31
CA ALA A 100 -15.66 2.05 6.94
C ALA A 100 -14.60 0.98 6.59
N MET A 101 -13.62 0.75 7.47
CA MET A 101 -12.60 -0.28 7.27
C MET A 101 -13.19 -1.69 7.25
N ALA A 102 -14.16 -2.01 8.10
CA ALA A 102 -14.85 -3.30 8.09
C ALA A 102 -15.64 -3.50 6.78
N VAL A 103 -16.33 -2.48 6.26
CA VAL A 103 -16.99 -2.52 4.94
C VAL A 103 -15.96 -2.71 3.83
N SER A 104 -14.82 -2.03 3.89
CA SER A 104 -13.72 -2.19 2.93
C SER A 104 -13.17 -3.62 2.91
N ILE A 105 -12.98 -4.25 4.08
CA ILE A 105 -12.55 -5.66 4.18
C ILE A 105 -13.56 -6.57 3.48
N PHE A 106 -14.84 -6.49 3.83
CA PHE A 106 -15.87 -7.34 3.19
C PHE A 106 -15.98 -7.10 1.69
N SER A 107 -15.85 -5.84 1.24
CA SER A 107 -15.88 -5.49 -0.18
C SER A 107 -14.69 -6.07 -0.95
N ALA A 108 -13.49 -5.97 -0.40
CA ALA A 108 -12.29 -6.54 -0.99
C ALA A 108 -12.33 -8.08 -1.02
N GLU A 109 -12.77 -8.71 0.07
CA GLU A 109 -12.98 -10.16 0.17
C GLU A 109 -14.02 -10.67 -0.82
N HIS A 110 -15.11 -9.92 -1.02
CA HIS A 110 -16.11 -10.27 -2.02
C HIS A 110 -15.55 -10.25 -3.44
N VAL A 111 -14.80 -9.21 -3.80
CA VAL A 111 -14.14 -9.11 -5.12
C VAL A 111 -13.12 -10.24 -5.30
N LEU A 112 -12.33 -10.56 -4.28
CA LEU A 112 -11.38 -11.67 -4.33
C LEU A 112 -12.08 -13.01 -4.51
N ALA A 113 -13.15 -13.27 -3.75
CA ALA A 113 -13.93 -14.49 -3.88
C ALA A 113 -14.56 -14.63 -5.28
N GLU A 114 -15.08 -13.55 -5.85
CA GLU A 114 -15.62 -13.53 -7.22
C GLU A 114 -14.55 -13.87 -8.26
N VAL A 115 -13.40 -13.20 -8.19
CA VAL A 115 -12.29 -13.37 -9.14
C VAL A 115 -11.64 -14.76 -9.01
N GLU A 116 -11.55 -15.30 -7.79
CA GLU A 116 -10.90 -16.58 -7.50
C GLU A 116 -11.88 -17.78 -7.55
N GLY A 117 -13.18 -17.54 -7.80
CA GLY A 117 -14.21 -18.58 -7.85
C GLY A 117 -14.47 -19.26 -6.49
N ARG A 118 -14.19 -18.56 -5.39
CA ARG A 118 -14.33 -19.07 -4.01
C ARG A 118 -15.68 -18.67 -3.39
N SER A 119 -16.06 -19.33 -2.30
CA SER A 119 -17.21 -18.90 -1.52
C SER A 119 -16.96 -17.51 -0.91
N PRO A 120 -17.90 -16.55 -1.00
CA PRO A 120 -17.78 -15.24 -0.34
C PRO A 120 -17.72 -15.29 1.19
N ARG A 121 -17.97 -16.47 1.79
CA ARG A 121 -17.85 -16.67 3.25
C ARG A 121 -16.42 -17.05 3.68
N ASP A 122 -15.58 -17.42 2.72
CA ASP A 122 -14.22 -17.90 2.99
C ASP A 122 -13.25 -16.72 3.01
N LEU A 123 -13.29 -15.98 4.12
CA LEU A 123 -12.41 -14.83 4.32
C LEU A 123 -10.93 -15.26 4.45
N ASP A 124 -9.99 -14.37 4.14
CA ASP A 124 -8.59 -14.54 4.48
C ASP A 124 -8.40 -14.62 6.01
N PRO A 125 -7.47 -15.43 6.53
CA PRO A 125 -7.15 -15.45 7.96
C PRO A 125 -6.87 -14.06 8.55
N ARG A 126 -6.12 -13.20 7.82
CA ARG A 126 -5.79 -11.83 8.26
C ARG A 126 -7.05 -10.98 8.41
N SER A 127 -8.01 -11.14 7.51
CA SER A 127 -9.30 -10.46 7.55
C SER A 127 -10.16 -10.90 8.73
N ARG A 128 -10.23 -12.22 8.99
CA ARG A 128 -10.95 -12.74 10.15
C ARG A 128 -10.38 -12.22 11.46
N GLU A 129 -9.06 -12.24 11.59
CA GLU A 129 -8.36 -11.77 12.77
C GLU A 129 -8.61 -10.27 13.02
N ALA A 130 -8.44 -9.43 12.00
CA ALA A 130 -8.70 -8.00 12.13
C ALA A 130 -10.17 -7.70 12.50
N LEU A 131 -11.13 -8.37 11.86
CA LEU A 131 -12.56 -8.22 12.16
C LEU A 131 -12.92 -8.69 13.58
N ALA A 132 -12.22 -9.71 14.10
CA ALA A 132 -12.45 -10.21 15.46
C ALA A 132 -12.04 -9.21 16.55
N GLN A 133 -11.10 -8.30 16.26
CA GLN A 133 -10.68 -7.25 17.20
C GLN A 133 -11.73 -6.14 17.37
N VAL A 134 -12.66 -5.98 16.41
CA VAL A 134 -13.70 -4.94 16.43
C VAL A 134 -15.09 -5.55 16.14
N PRO A 135 -15.58 -6.45 17.01
CA PRO A 135 -16.72 -7.29 16.70
C PRO A 135 -18.02 -6.51 16.44
N GLU A 136 -18.18 -5.32 17.02
CA GLU A 136 -19.35 -4.46 16.77
C GLU A 136 -19.34 -3.89 15.36
N ALA A 137 -18.21 -3.31 14.93
CA ALA A 137 -18.04 -2.79 13.57
C ALA A 137 -18.16 -3.91 12.53
N ALA A 138 -17.60 -5.08 12.81
CA ALA A 138 -17.69 -6.25 11.93
C ALA A 138 -19.15 -6.75 11.77
N ARG A 139 -19.95 -6.78 12.84
CA ARG A 139 -21.38 -7.13 12.76
C ARG A 139 -22.15 -6.10 11.94
N TRP A 140 -21.98 -4.82 12.26
CA TRP A 140 -22.64 -3.73 11.54
C TRP A 140 -22.33 -3.75 10.04
N ALA A 141 -21.05 -3.87 9.67
CA ALA A 141 -20.62 -3.88 8.27
C ALA A 141 -21.18 -5.09 7.50
N ARG A 142 -21.29 -6.26 8.16
CA ARG A 142 -21.90 -7.46 7.57
C ARG A 142 -23.37 -7.24 7.25
N ASP A 143 -24.12 -6.59 8.14
CA ASP A 143 -25.54 -6.32 7.94
C ASP A 143 -25.78 -5.21 6.91
N PHE A 144 -24.94 -4.16 6.92
CA PHE A 144 -24.92 -3.12 5.89
C PHE A 144 -24.68 -3.70 4.49
N GLY A 145 -23.73 -4.64 4.37
CA GLY A 145 -23.34 -5.25 3.10
C GLY A 145 -24.40 -6.15 2.44
N ARG A 146 -25.45 -6.57 3.16
CA ARG A 146 -26.48 -7.48 2.60
C ARG A 146 -27.23 -6.89 1.38
N GLY A 147 -27.24 -5.57 1.23
CA GLY A 147 -27.88 -4.87 0.11
C GLY A 147 -26.93 -4.23 -0.90
N VAL A 148 -25.61 -4.26 -0.66
CA VAL A 148 -24.63 -3.53 -1.47
C VAL A 148 -23.77 -4.51 -2.24
N ARG A 149 -23.87 -4.49 -3.57
CA ARG A 149 -22.97 -5.24 -4.46
C ARG A 149 -22.02 -4.29 -5.16
N VAL A 150 -20.72 -4.48 -4.94
CA VAL A 150 -19.68 -3.71 -5.63
C VAL A 150 -19.10 -4.60 -6.72
N SER A 151 -19.24 -4.19 -7.98
CA SER A 151 -18.58 -4.89 -9.09
C SER A 151 -17.05 -4.74 -8.99
N PRO A 152 -16.25 -5.70 -9.47
CA PRO A 152 -14.78 -5.57 -9.47
C PRO A 152 -14.28 -4.27 -10.13
N LYS A 153 -14.92 -3.85 -11.23
CA LYS A 153 -14.60 -2.60 -11.92
C LYS A 153 -14.93 -1.36 -11.08
N GLY A 154 -16.08 -1.33 -10.43
CA GLY A 154 -16.46 -0.25 -9.51
C GLY A 154 -15.55 -0.20 -8.28
N PHE A 155 -15.15 -1.37 -7.78
CA PHE A 155 -14.21 -1.50 -6.67
C PHE A 155 -12.86 -0.88 -7.01
N ARG A 156 -12.23 -1.30 -8.13
CA ARG A 156 -10.96 -0.75 -8.62
C ARG A 156 -11.01 0.76 -8.79
N ARG A 157 -12.11 1.29 -9.35
CA ARG A 157 -12.23 2.72 -9.66
C ARG A 157 -12.46 3.61 -8.45
N TYR A 158 -13.22 3.13 -7.45
CA TYR A 158 -13.70 3.98 -6.36
C TYR A 158 -13.38 3.42 -4.97
N ALA A 159 -13.72 2.16 -4.69
CA ALA A 159 -13.62 1.61 -3.35
C ALA A 159 -12.17 1.39 -2.90
N ALA A 160 -11.31 0.86 -3.79
CA ALA A 160 -9.92 0.56 -3.46
C ALA A 160 -9.10 1.84 -3.16
N PRO A 161 -9.13 2.89 -4.01
CA PRO A 161 -8.43 4.14 -3.72
C PRO A 161 -8.93 4.84 -2.45
N ASN A 162 -10.26 4.88 -2.24
CA ASN A 162 -10.84 5.46 -1.03
C ASN A 162 -10.44 4.70 0.23
N THR A 163 -10.42 3.36 0.17
CA THR A 163 -9.98 2.50 1.28
C THR A 163 -8.55 2.84 1.67
N VAL A 164 -7.63 2.86 0.71
CA VAL A 164 -6.21 3.19 0.94
C VAL A 164 -6.06 4.59 1.57
N GLN A 165 -6.78 5.58 1.05
CA GLN A 165 -6.74 6.95 1.57
C GLN A 165 -7.25 7.05 3.01
N LEU A 166 -8.39 6.40 3.32
CA LEU A 166 -8.97 6.41 4.67
C LEU A 166 -8.09 5.63 5.66
N ALA A 167 -7.55 4.49 5.25
CA ALA A 167 -6.67 3.66 6.06
C ALA A 167 -5.41 4.42 6.46
N VAL A 168 -4.64 4.95 5.49
CA VAL A 168 -3.38 5.66 5.77
C VAL A 168 -3.60 6.89 6.65
N ARG A 169 -4.60 7.71 6.33
CA ARG A 169 -4.94 8.88 7.15
C ARG A 169 -5.38 8.49 8.55
N GLY A 170 -6.16 7.41 8.65
CA GLY A 170 -6.63 6.88 9.92
C GLY A 170 -5.48 6.41 10.81
N VAL A 171 -4.54 5.62 10.27
CA VAL A 171 -3.35 5.15 11.01
C VAL A 171 -2.48 6.34 11.43
N ALA A 172 -2.24 7.30 10.54
CA ALA A 172 -1.44 8.49 10.85
C ALA A 172 -2.05 9.38 11.95
N GLN A 173 -3.38 9.33 12.12
CA GLN A 173 -4.13 10.09 13.13
C GLN A 173 -4.49 9.25 14.37
N ALA A 174 -4.10 7.96 14.39
CA ALA A 174 -4.46 7.05 15.46
C ALA A 174 -3.69 7.40 16.74
N CYS A 175 -4.34 7.25 17.88
CA CYS A 175 -3.71 7.40 19.20
C CYS A 175 -2.94 6.13 19.58
N VAL A 176 -1.94 5.77 18.78
CA VAL A 176 -1.07 4.60 19.00
C VAL A 176 0.38 5.03 19.24
N PRO A 177 1.19 4.22 19.95
CA PRO A 177 2.56 4.63 20.29
C PRO A 177 3.48 4.89 19.09
N ASP A 178 3.33 4.14 18.00
CA ASP A 178 4.20 4.24 16.82
C ASP A 178 3.40 4.06 15.51
N PRO A 179 2.70 5.11 15.04
CA PRO A 179 1.97 5.06 13.77
C PRO A 179 2.90 4.99 12.55
N ASP A 180 4.14 5.49 12.64
CA ASP A 180 5.11 5.48 11.55
C ASP A 180 5.55 4.05 11.20
N THR A 181 5.82 3.22 12.21
CA THR A 181 6.13 1.80 12.00
C THR A 181 4.93 1.07 11.40
N LEU A 182 3.70 1.33 11.86
CA LEU A 182 2.49 0.74 11.27
C LEU A 182 2.32 1.12 9.79
N LEU A 183 2.55 2.38 9.42
CA LEU A 183 2.48 2.84 8.03
C LEU A 183 3.55 2.17 7.15
N ARG A 184 4.78 2.05 7.66
CA ARG A 184 5.86 1.34 6.96
C ARG A 184 5.52 -0.13 6.77
N ASP A 185 5.02 -0.79 7.79
CA ASP A 185 4.73 -2.23 7.75
C ASP A 185 3.51 -2.53 6.88
N LEU A 186 2.51 -1.64 6.85
CA LEU A 186 1.40 -1.66 5.88
C LEU A 186 1.93 -1.60 4.45
N LEU A 187 2.83 -0.64 4.14
CA LEU A 187 3.41 -0.54 2.81
C LEU A 187 4.22 -1.80 2.45
N ALA A 188 5.04 -2.31 3.38
CA ALA A 188 5.80 -3.54 3.18
C ALA A 188 4.87 -4.74 2.92
N GLY A 189 3.82 -4.92 3.71
CA GLY A 189 2.83 -5.98 3.53
C GLY A 189 2.13 -5.92 2.16
N ALA A 190 1.75 -4.72 1.71
CA ALA A 190 1.14 -4.54 0.39
C ALA A 190 2.12 -4.86 -0.75
N ILE A 191 3.40 -4.53 -0.59
CA ILE A 191 4.46 -4.88 -1.53
C ILE A 191 4.63 -6.41 -1.62
N GLU A 192 4.69 -7.10 -0.47
CA GLU A 192 4.78 -8.56 -0.43
C GLU A 192 3.55 -9.23 -1.07
N ASP A 193 2.34 -8.77 -0.76
CA ASP A 193 1.10 -9.30 -1.34
C ASP A 193 1.10 -9.11 -2.88
N CYS A 194 1.51 -7.94 -3.38
CA CYS A 194 1.66 -7.71 -4.83
C CYS A 194 2.71 -8.62 -5.46
N ARG A 195 3.86 -8.79 -4.80
CA ARG A 195 4.93 -9.66 -5.29
C ARG A 195 4.47 -11.12 -5.38
N ALA A 196 3.81 -11.61 -4.34
CA ALA A 196 3.30 -12.98 -4.28
C ALA A 196 2.33 -13.28 -5.43
N LEU A 197 1.45 -12.33 -5.77
CA LEU A 197 0.51 -12.46 -6.88
C LEU A 197 1.19 -12.43 -8.24
N LEU A 198 2.14 -11.50 -8.45
CA LEU A 198 2.79 -11.29 -9.75
C LEU A 198 3.87 -12.34 -10.05
N HIS A 199 4.47 -12.97 -9.04
CA HIS A 199 5.55 -13.94 -9.20
C HIS A 199 5.16 -15.37 -8.77
N GLY A 200 3.88 -15.61 -8.46
CA GLY A 200 3.31 -16.95 -8.32
C GLY A 200 3.71 -17.73 -7.07
N GLY A 201 4.02 -17.06 -5.95
CA GLY A 201 4.35 -17.72 -4.67
C GLY A 201 5.59 -18.62 -4.71
N ALA A 202 6.41 -18.55 -5.76
CA ALA A 202 7.70 -19.23 -5.78
C ALA A 202 8.63 -18.55 -4.76
N GLU A 203 9.02 -19.30 -3.73
CA GLU A 203 10.14 -18.94 -2.85
C GLU A 203 11.32 -18.49 -3.72
N PRO A 204 11.97 -17.35 -3.40
CA PRO A 204 13.13 -16.91 -4.15
C PRO A 204 14.21 -17.99 -4.02
N ALA A 205 14.59 -18.61 -5.15
CA ALA A 205 15.75 -19.48 -5.20
C ALA A 205 17.01 -18.61 -4.95
N GLY A 206 17.43 -18.52 -3.69
CA GLY A 206 18.55 -17.67 -3.27
C GLY A 206 18.18 -16.18 -3.20
N PRO A 207 19.14 -15.27 -2.93
CA PRO A 207 18.86 -13.83 -2.88
C PRO A 207 18.46 -13.38 -4.28
N VAL A 208 17.16 -13.38 -4.56
CA VAL A 208 16.60 -12.78 -5.77
C VAL A 208 16.74 -11.28 -5.58
N ALA A 209 17.83 -10.75 -6.13
CA ALA A 209 17.93 -9.34 -6.43
C ALA A 209 16.74 -9.02 -7.35
N GLY A 210 15.65 -8.48 -6.80
CA GLY A 210 14.68 -7.69 -7.58
C GLY A 210 15.48 -6.76 -8.48
N PRO A 211 15.07 -6.53 -9.74
CA PRO A 211 15.93 -6.12 -10.85
C PRO A 211 17.05 -5.24 -10.34
N GLY A 212 18.23 -5.86 -10.15
CA GLY A 212 19.25 -5.35 -9.24
C GLY A 212 19.44 -3.87 -9.45
N VAL A 213 18.89 -3.06 -8.54
CA VAL A 213 18.97 -1.61 -8.67
C VAL A 213 20.46 -1.31 -8.71
N ASP A 214 20.91 -0.77 -9.83
CA ASP A 214 22.31 -0.49 -10.06
C ASP A 214 22.85 0.31 -8.86
N PRO A 215 23.82 -0.22 -8.10
CA PRO A 215 24.40 0.47 -6.95
C PRO A 215 24.90 1.88 -7.30
N ALA A 216 25.35 2.09 -8.54
CA ALA A 216 25.75 3.40 -9.02
C ALA A 216 24.54 4.35 -9.14
N ARG A 217 23.41 3.88 -9.67
CA ARG A 217 22.14 4.66 -9.71
C ARG A 217 21.61 4.94 -8.31
N TRP A 218 21.71 3.99 -7.39
CA TRP A 218 21.33 4.21 -6.00
C TRP A 218 22.17 5.31 -5.35
N ALA A 219 23.50 5.22 -5.48
CA ALA A 219 24.42 6.22 -4.97
C ALA A 219 24.18 7.59 -5.62
N ASP A 220 23.88 7.62 -6.92
CA ASP A 220 23.56 8.84 -7.64
C ASP A 220 22.25 9.48 -7.17
N ALA A 221 21.20 8.68 -7.02
CA ALA A 221 19.91 9.12 -6.48
C ALA A 221 20.06 9.69 -5.06
N CYS A 222 20.92 9.08 -4.23
CA CYS A 222 21.25 9.61 -2.91
C CYS A 222 21.97 10.97 -2.98
N ARG A 223 22.89 11.17 -3.92
CA ARG A 223 23.56 12.48 -4.11
C ARG A 223 22.58 13.54 -4.59
N LEU A 224 21.71 13.20 -5.53
CA LEU A 224 20.73 14.11 -6.11
C LEU A 224 19.71 14.62 -5.09
N THR A 225 19.40 13.82 -4.06
CA THR A 225 18.39 14.13 -3.04
C THR A 225 18.97 14.52 -1.68
N GLY A 226 20.24 14.18 -1.42
CA GLY A 226 20.96 14.50 -0.18
C GLY A 226 21.61 15.88 -0.16
N LEU A 227 21.62 16.60 -1.27
CA LEU A 227 22.03 18.00 -1.35
C LEU A 227 20.85 18.92 -0.96
N SER A 228 20.51 18.96 0.32
CA SER A 228 19.89 20.17 0.89
C SER A 228 21.02 21.05 1.40
N ALA A 229 21.18 22.22 0.77
CA ALA A 229 21.90 23.34 1.36
C ALA A 229 21.15 23.85 2.60
#